data_AF-A0A0V0JC12-F1
#
_entry.id   AF-A0A0V0JC12-F1
#
_cell.length_a   1.000
_cell.length_b   1.000
_cell.length_c   1.000
_cell.angle_alpha   90.00
_cell.angle_beta   90.00
_cell.angle_gamma   90.00
#
_symmetry.space_group_name_H-M   'P 1'
#
loop_
_entity.id
_entity.type
_entity.pdbx_description
1 polymer ?
#
loop_
_entity_poly.entity_id
_entity_poly.type
_entity_poly.pdbx_seq_one_letter_code
_entity_poly.pdbx_strand_id
1 'polypeptide(L)'
;MFLRVIHRFYVGCRIPPEPVRQFSLSGRLPSNRWMPNKEFQDANKSLYDDKRYHPTDRPRRGSMFDYKHFEVQSVQLNFGPQHPAAHGVLRLIMELDGEIIMRLDPHIGLLHRGTEKLIEYKTYTQALPYFDRLDYCSMMCNEQCYSLAVEKLLGISIPPRAKYLRTLFAELTRIMNHLMSVATHILDCGAITPLFWLFEEREKMFEIYERACGARMHAAYIRPGGVATDIPLGLLDDIYEIIVKLAQRLNEVSAQKFLLLSCNGE
;
A
#
# COMPACT_ATOMS: atom_id res chain seq x y z
N MET A 1 -9.11 12.75 -22.81
CA MET A 1 -10.07 13.61 -23.56
C MET A 1 -11.44 13.76 -22.88
N PHE A 2 -11.60 13.36 -21.61
CA PHE A 2 -12.86 13.50 -20.85
C PHE A 2 -12.77 14.47 -19.64
N LEU A 3 -11.60 15.05 -19.38
CA LEU A 3 -11.34 15.97 -18.25
C LEU A 3 -11.19 17.45 -18.67
N ARG A 4 -11.36 17.77 -19.97
CA ARG A 4 -11.27 19.15 -20.49
C ARG A 4 -12.63 19.85 -20.64
N VAL A 5 -13.73 19.16 -20.36
CA VAL A 5 -15.10 19.68 -20.59
C VAL A 5 -15.69 20.31 -19.32
N ILE A 6 -15.27 19.88 -18.13
CA ILE A 6 -15.86 20.33 -16.85
C ILE A 6 -15.26 21.68 -16.40
N HIS A 7 -14.00 21.96 -16.71
CA HIS A 7 -13.32 23.19 -16.27
C HIS A 7 -13.71 24.45 -17.07
N ARG A 8 -14.46 24.29 -18.18
CA ARG A 8 -14.88 25.41 -19.05
C ARG A 8 -16.23 26.01 -18.66
N PHE A 9 -16.98 25.37 -17.77
CA PHE A 9 -18.31 25.84 -17.36
C PHE A 9 -18.29 26.81 -16.17
N TYR A 10 -17.19 26.87 -15.39
CA TYR A 10 -17.16 27.64 -14.13
C TYR A 10 -16.52 29.04 -14.20
N VAL A 11 -15.93 29.45 -15.32
CA VAL A 11 -15.13 30.69 -15.40
C VAL A 11 -15.77 31.79 -16.28
N GLY A 12 -16.96 31.56 -16.85
CA GLY A 12 -17.51 32.41 -17.91
C GLY A 12 -18.71 33.29 -17.58
N CYS A 13 -19.37 33.12 -16.43
CA CYS A 13 -20.62 33.84 -16.16
C CYS A 13 -20.36 35.14 -15.38
N ARG A 14 -19.83 36.17 -16.07
CA ARG A 14 -20.00 37.55 -15.58
C ARG A 14 -21.46 37.90 -15.75
N ILE A 15 -22.24 37.71 -14.69
CA ILE A 15 -23.59 38.24 -14.56
C ILE A 15 -23.46 39.75 -14.79
N PRO A 16 -24.10 40.32 -15.84
CA PRO A 16 -24.07 41.77 -16.01
C PRO A 16 -24.64 42.38 -14.73
N PRO A 17 -24.08 43.49 -14.21
CA PRO A 17 -24.67 44.13 -13.05
C PRO A 17 -26.14 44.40 -13.40
N GLU A 18 -27.06 43.78 -12.66
CA GLU A 18 -28.48 44.06 -12.83
C GLU A 18 -28.63 45.58 -12.83
N PRO A 19 -29.38 46.17 -13.78
CA PRO A 19 -29.63 47.58 -13.72
C PRO A 19 -30.29 47.83 -12.37
N VAL A 20 -29.56 48.46 -11.46
CA VAL A 20 -30.11 48.97 -10.21
C VAL A 20 -31.37 49.69 -10.64
N ARG A 21 -32.54 49.24 -10.18
CA ARG A 21 -33.81 49.91 -10.49
C ARG A 21 -33.64 51.37 -10.07
N GLN A 22 -33.31 52.23 -11.03
CA GLN A 22 -33.36 53.66 -10.84
C GLN A 22 -34.85 53.96 -10.83
N PHE A 23 -35.41 54.08 -9.64
CA PHE A 23 -36.71 54.70 -9.49
C PHE A 23 -36.57 56.12 -10.03
N SER A 24 -37.04 56.35 -11.26
CA SER A 24 -37.24 57.70 -11.75
C SER A 24 -38.37 58.30 -10.91
N LEU A 25 -38.02 59.23 -10.02
CA LEU A 25 -38.98 60.06 -9.30
C LEU A 25 -39.57 61.13 -10.25
N SER A 26 -40.10 60.69 -11.39
CA SER A 26 -40.78 61.55 -12.36
C SER A 26 -42.29 61.28 -12.39
N GLY A 27 -42.85 60.79 -11.29
CA GLY A 27 -44.29 60.75 -11.04
C GLY A 27 -44.69 61.93 -10.16
N ARG A 28 -45.71 62.71 -10.54
CA ARG A 28 -46.27 63.78 -9.69
C ARG A 28 -46.69 63.16 -8.35
N LEU A 29 -45.95 63.49 -7.29
CA LEU A 29 -46.29 63.10 -5.93
C LEU A 29 -47.52 63.91 -5.46
N PRO A 30 -48.46 63.32 -4.70
CA PRO A 30 -49.56 64.07 -4.11
C PRO A 30 -48.99 65.17 -3.19
N SER A 31 -49.32 66.43 -3.50
CA SER A 31 -48.62 67.64 -3.02
C SER A 31 -48.66 67.90 -1.51
N ASN A 32 -49.42 67.14 -0.74
CA ASN A 32 -49.74 67.48 0.66
C ASN A 32 -49.04 66.61 1.71
N ARG A 33 -48.21 65.63 1.33
CA ARG A 33 -47.45 64.80 2.29
C ARG A 33 -45.98 64.76 1.90
N TRP A 34 -45.12 65.28 2.79
CA TRP A 34 -43.68 65.25 2.61
C TRP A 34 -43.18 63.80 2.51
N MET A 35 -42.38 63.50 1.49
CA MET A 35 -41.69 62.22 1.32
C MET A 35 -40.17 62.44 1.33
N PRO A 36 -39.39 61.51 1.90
CA PRO A 36 -37.94 61.56 1.87
C PRO A 36 -37.38 61.60 0.44
N ASN A 37 -36.87 62.76 0.02
CA ASN A 37 -36.13 62.90 -1.23
C ASN A 37 -34.77 62.17 -1.16
N LYS A 38 -34.16 61.91 -2.31
CA LYS A 38 -32.83 61.27 -2.38
C LYS A 38 -31.78 61.99 -1.52
N GLU A 39 -31.80 63.33 -1.53
CA GLU A 39 -30.94 64.16 -0.68
C GLU A 39 -31.16 63.92 0.82
N PHE A 40 -32.42 63.76 1.26
CA PHE A 40 -32.73 63.43 2.65
C PHE A 40 -32.28 62.02 3.03
N GLN A 41 -32.39 61.06 2.12
CA GLN A 41 -31.91 59.69 2.34
C GLN A 41 -30.38 59.62 2.40
N ASP A 42 -29.68 60.37 1.55
CA ASP A 42 -28.23 60.43 1.52
C ASP A 42 -27.66 61.22 2.72
N ALA A 43 -28.32 62.30 3.16
CA ALA A 43 -27.98 63.01 4.39
C ALA A 43 -28.11 62.12 5.64
N ASN A 44 -29.09 61.21 5.65
CA ASN A 44 -29.26 60.26 6.74
C ASN A 44 -28.33 59.05 6.68
N LYS A 45 -27.67 58.77 5.54
CA LYS A 45 -26.71 57.66 5.45
C LYS A 45 -25.48 57.89 6.33
N SER A 46 -25.11 59.13 6.61
CA SER A 46 -23.90 59.53 7.34
C SER A 46 -24.19 60.19 8.70
N LEU A 47 -25.40 59.98 9.27
CA LEU A 47 -25.83 60.56 10.55
C LEU A 47 -24.87 60.28 11.74
N TYR A 48 -23.95 59.32 11.58
CA TYR A 48 -22.93 58.95 12.54
C TYR A 48 -21.53 58.81 11.89
N ASP A 49 -21.11 59.77 11.09
CA ASP A 49 -19.72 59.85 10.61
C ASP A 49 -18.80 60.32 11.77
N ASP A 50 -18.57 59.45 12.74
CA ASP A 50 -17.42 59.58 13.64
C ASP A 50 -16.15 59.30 12.82
N LYS A 51 -15.08 60.08 12.96
CA LYS A 51 -13.82 59.90 12.19
C LYS A 51 -13.14 58.54 12.41
N ARG A 52 -13.70 57.71 13.29
CA ARG A 52 -13.28 56.34 13.62
C ARG A 52 -13.97 55.27 12.78
N TYR A 53 -15.02 55.59 12.03
CA TYR A 53 -15.82 54.60 11.30
C TYR A 53 -16.02 55.04 9.85
N HIS A 54 -15.31 54.42 8.90
CA HIS A 54 -15.50 54.74 7.49
C HIS A 54 -16.74 54.01 6.94
N PRO A 55 -17.53 54.61 6.03
CA PRO A 55 -18.67 53.94 5.39
C PRO A 55 -18.30 52.63 4.66
N THR A 56 -17.03 52.44 4.33
CA THR A 56 -16.45 51.21 3.75
C THR A 56 -16.29 50.08 4.76
N ASP A 57 -16.29 50.37 6.07
CA ASP A 57 -16.18 49.38 7.15
C ASP A 57 -17.54 48.73 7.48
N ARG A 58 -18.63 49.19 6.83
CA ARG A 58 -19.91 48.52 6.90
C ARG A 58 -19.74 47.13 6.28
N PRO A 59 -20.04 46.03 6.99
CA PRO A 59 -20.02 44.72 6.37
C PRO A 59 -20.98 44.79 5.18
N ARG A 60 -20.44 44.61 3.97
CA ARG A 60 -21.26 44.44 2.76
C ARG A 60 -22.28 43.37 3.12
N ARG A 61 -23.57 43.61 2.88
CA ARG A 61 -24.62 42.58 3.06
C ARG A 61 -24.08 41.32 2.42
N GLY A 62 -23.73 40.34 3.25
CA GLY A 62 -22.77 39.29 2.91
C GLY A 62 -23.15 38.69 1.56
N SER A 63 -22.29 38.86 0.56
CA SER A 63 -22.42 38.01 -0.61
C SER A 63 -22.22 36.59 -0.07
N MET A 64 -23.15 35.68 -0.34
CA MET A 64 -23.05 34.28 0.08
C MET A 64 -21.80 33.58 -0.52
N PHE A 65 -21.00 34.32 -1.29
CA PHE A 65 -19.85 33.90 -2.07
C PHE A 65 -18.51 34.45 -1.53
N ASP A 66 -18.51 35.33 -0.51
CA ASP A 66 -17.29 35.86 0.13
C ASP A 66 -16.86 35.02 1.36
N TYR A 67 -17.15 33.72 1.38
CA TYR A 67 -16.56 32.84 2.38
C TYR A 67 -15.11 32.54 1.99
N LYS A 68 -14.16 32.88 2.87
CA LYS A 68 -12.77 32.45 2.74
C LYS A 68 -12.74 30.93 2.88
N HIS A 69 -12.69 30.22 1.75
CA HIS A 69 -12.52 28.78 1.74
C HIS A 69 -11.10 28.50 2.24
N PHE A 70 -10.99 27.97 3.45
CA PHE A 70 -9.73 27.43 3.93
C PHE A 70 -9.60 26.03 3.32
N GLU A 71 -8.78 25.90 2.28
CA GLU A 71 -8.36 24.58 1.81
C GLU A 71 -7.58 23.92 2.94
N VAL A 72 -8.09 22.79 3.43
CA VAL A 72 -7.42 21.98 4.44
C VAL A 72 -6.08 21.55 3.86
N GLN A 73 -4.99 21.91 4.52
CA GLN A 73 -3.66 21.54 4.05
C GLN A 73 -3.46 20.04 4.26
N SER A 74 -3.25 19.32 3.16
CA SER A 74 -2.85 17.91 3.19
C SER A 74 -1.51 17.77 3.93
N VAL A 75 -1.46 16.86 4.90
CA VAL A 75 -0.25 16.59 5.68
C VAL A 75 0.60 15.58 4.92
N GLN A 76 1.88 15.89 4.72
CA GLN A 76 2.85 14.93 4.19
C GLN A 76 3.51 14.17 5.34
N LEU A 77 3.27 12.86 5.40
CA LEU A 77 3.88 11.94 6.37
C LEU A 77 4.90 11.04 5.66
N ASN A 78 6.12 11.00 6.18
CA ASN A 78 7.17 10.11 5.68
C ASN A 78 7.30 8.89 6.59
N PHE A 79 6.84 7.75 6.11
CA PHE A 79 7.03 6.46 6.76
C PHE A 79 8.43 5.94 6.41
N GLY A 80 9.32 6.05 7.38
CA GLY A 80 10.74 5.73 7.22
C GLY A 80 11.04 4.23 7.25
N PRO A 81 12.24 3.83 6.79
CA PRO A 81 12.66 2.43 6.69
C PRO A 81 12.86 1.72 8.04
N GLN A 82 12.88 2.45 9.15
CA GLN A 82 13.05 1.88 10.49
C GLN A 82 11.74 1.31 11.06
N HIS A 83 10.60 1.62 10.45
CA HIS A 83 9.31 1.26 11.01
C HIS A 83 9.08 -0.26 10.94
N PRO A 84 8.67 -0.93 12.03
CA PRO A 84 8.51 -2.40 12.06
C PRO A 84 7.51 -2.94 11.02
N ALA A 85 6.42 -2.21 10.76
CA ALA A 85 5.43 -2.56 9.73
C ALA A 85 5.92 -2.33 8.27
N ALA A 86 7.16 -1.88 8.07
CA ALA A 86 7.76 -1.83 6.72
C ALA A 86 8.27 -3.20 6.27
N HIS A 87 8.34 -4.20 7.17
CA HIS A 87 8.77 -5.58 6.92
C HIS A 87 10.02 -5.67 6.02
N GLY A 88 11.03 -4.87 6.35
CA GLY A 88 12.23 -4.70 5.55
C GLY A 88 12.55 -3.22 5.40
N VAL A 89 12.98 -2.84 4.20
CA VAL A 89 13.46 -1.48 3.93
C VAL A 89 12.56 -0.85 2.87
N LEU A 90 11.46 -0.27 3.33
CA LEU A 90 10.49 0.45 2.51
C LEU A 90 10.33 1.88 3.03
N ARG A 91 10.30 2.85 2.12
CA ARG A 91 9.98 4.24 2.43
C ARG A 91 8.70 4.63 1.71
N LEU A 92 7.70 5.10 2.45
CA LEU A 92 6.44 5.57 1.88
C LEU A 92 6.26 7.05 2.20
N ILE A 93 6.11 7.88 1.17
CA ILE A 93 5.67 9.27 1.34
C ILE A 93 4.17 9.30 1.11
N MET A 94 3.42 9.65 2.14
CA MET A 94 1.96 9.67 2.13
C MET A 94 1.47 11.11 2.25
N GLU A 95 0.55 11.49 1.36
CA GLU A 95 -0.24 12.71 1.45
C GLU A 95 -1.59 12.36 2.06
N LEU A 96 -1.82 12.85 3.27
CA LEU A 96 -2.98 12.53 4.11
C LEU A 96 -3.94 13.72 4.17
N ASP A 97 -5.22 13.44 4.02
CA ASP A 97 -6.32 14.33 4.41
C ASP A 97 -7.05 13.68 5.59
N GLY A 98 -6.64 14.03 6.80
CA GLY A 98 -7.05 13.33 8.02
C GLY A 98 -6.62 11.86 8.01
N GLU A 99 -7.58 10.94 8.02
CA GLU A 99 -7.36 9.48 7.99
C GLU A 99 -7.30 8.92 6.56
N ILE A 100 -7.66 9.72 5.55
CA ILE A 100 -7.74 9.29 4.16
C ILE A 100 -6.41 9.56 3.46
N ILE A 101 -5.88 8.52 2.80
CA ILE A 101 -4.69 8.65 1.95
C ILE A 101 -5.11 9.17 0.58
N MET A 102 -4.66 10.38 0.23
CA MET A 102 -4.92 10.98 -1.08
C MET A 102 -3.91 10.51 -2.13
N ARG A 103 -2.64 10.38 -1.72
CA ARG A 103 -1.55 9.90 -2.56
C ARG A 103 -0.52 9.16 -1.73
N LEU A 104 0.06 8.11 -2.31
CA LEU A 104 1.12 7.32 -1.69
C LEU A 104 2.20 7.03 -2.74
N ASP A 105 3.42 7.51 -2.46
CA ASP A 105 4.58 7.32 -3.31
C ASP A 105 5.56 6.35 -2.62
N PRO A 106 5.62 5.06 -3.05
CA PRO A 106 6.55 4.09 -2.50
C PRO A 106 7.93 4.24 -3.13
N HIS A 107 8.92 4.61 -2.31
CA HIS A 107 10.32 4.62 -2.72
C HIS A 107 10.96 3.26 -2.44
N ILE A 108 11.17 2.50 -3.53
CA ILE A 108 11.81 1.18 -3.53
C ILE A 108 13.26 1.34 -4.02
N GLY A 109 14.11 0.36 -3.72
CA GLY A 109 15.51 0.31 -4.21
C GLY A 109 16.55 0.42 -3.12
N LEU A 110 16.16 0.56 -1.86
CA LEU A 110 17.08 0.56 -0.71
C LEU A 110 17.80 -0.80 -0.53
N LEU A 111 17.22 -1.88 -1.07
CA LEU A 111 17.82 -3.22 -1.13
C LEU A 111 18.29 -3.58 -2.56
N HIS A 112 18.46 -2.60 -3.44
CA HIS A 112 19.01 -2.86 -4.77
C HIS A 112 20.50 -3.20 -4.66
N ARG A 113 20.86 -4.42 -5.08
CA ARG A 113 22.24 -4.97 -4.97
C ARG A 113 22.94 -5.12 -6.33
N GLY A 114 22.33 -4.67 -7.43
CA GLY A 114 22.89 -4.86 -8.78
C GLY A 114 23.08 -6.33 -9.16
N THR A 115 22.19 -7.22 -8.71
CA THR A 115 22.33 -8.68 -8.89
C THR A 115 22.40 -9.09 -10.35
N GLU A 116 21.61 -8.47 -11.23
CA GLU A 116 21.62 -8.72 -12.66
C GLU A 116 22.99 -8.43 -13.28
N LYS A 117 23.62 -7.32 -12.87
CA LYS A 117 24.96 -6.96 -13.33
C LYS A 117 26.03 -7.93 -12.86
N LEU A 118 25.89 -8.45 -11.63
CA LEU A 118 26.82 -9.46 -11.09
C LEU A 118 26.68 -10.81 -11.80
N ILE A 119 25.48 -11.14 -12.29
CA ILE A 119 25.22 -12.38 -13.02
C ILE A 119 25.92 -12.37 -14.39
N GLU A 120 26.02 -11.22 -15.06
CA GLU A 120 26.71 -11.10 -16.36
C GLU A 120 28.19 -11.56 -16.32
N TYR A 121 28.86 -11.32 -15.20
CA TYR A 121 30.27 -11.69 -15.03
C TYR A 121 30.48 -13.13 -14.55
N LYS A 122 29.40 -13.91 -14.34
CA LYS A 122 29.44 -15.24 -13.72
C LYS A 122 28.92 -16.31 -14.66
N THR A 123 29.42 -17.53 -14.48
CA THR A 123 28.92 -18.69 -15.21
C THR A 123 27.55 -19.13 -14.70
N TYR A 124 26.80 -19.88 -15.51
CA TYR A 124 25.44 -20.31 -15.15
C TYR A 124 25.35 -21.05 -13.80
N THR A 125 26.35 -21.86 -13.46
CA THR A 125 26.42 -22.59 -12.18
C THR A 125 26.77 -21.68 -11.02
N GLN A 126 27.63 -20.67 -11.24
CA GLN A 126 27.99 -19.67 -10.24
C GLN A 126 26.90 -18.61 -10.02
N ALA A 127 26.03 -18.41 -11.02
CA ALA A 127 24.90 -17.49 -10.96
C ALA A 127 23.72 -18.05 -10.14
N LEU A 128 23.59 -19.37 -10.04
CA LEU A 128 22.48 -20.03 -9.35
C LEU A 128 22.22 -19.49 -7.92
N PRO A 129 23.23 -19.36 -7.03
CA PRO A 129 23.00 -18.90 -5.65
C PRO A 129 22.53 -17.44 -5.54
N TYR A 130 22.50 -16.66 -6.63
CA TYR A 130 21.88 -15.35 -6.62
C TYR A 130 20.36 -15.44 -6.63
N PHE A 131 19.78 -16.45 -7.30
CA PHE A 131 18.34 -16.62 -7.40
C PHE A 131 17.71 -16.99 -6.05
N ASP A 132 18.38 -17.79 -5.23
CA ASP A 132 17.94 -18.17 -3.87
C ASP A 132 17.87 -16.95 -2.93
N ARG A 133 18.58 -15.88 -3.28
CA ARG A 133 18.70 -14.64 -2.49
C ARG A 133 17.79 -13.52 -2.98
N LEU A 134 17.10 -13.70 -4.11
CA LEU A 134 16.14 -12.72 -4.63
C LEU A 134 14.88 -12.73 -3.76
N ASP A 135 14.15 -13.85 -3.78
CA ASP A 135 13.13 -14.13 -2.78
C ASP A 135 13.68 -15.18 -1.78
N TYR A 136 14.11 -14.66 -0.63
CA TYR A 136 14.72 -15.42 0.46
C TYR A 136 13.71 -16.29 1.22
N CYS A 137 12.41 -16.08 1.02
CA CYS A 137 11.36 -16.93 1.59
C CYS A 137 11.08 -18.16 0.70
N SER A 138 11.30 -18.05 -0.61
CA SER A 138 11.02 -19.12 -1.58
C SER A 138 12.24 -19.60 -2.39
N MET A 139 13.35 -19.86 -1.69
CA MET A 139 14.63 -20.36 -2.22
C MET A 139 14.53 -21.39 -3.36
N MET A 140 13.93 -22.56 -3.13
CA MET A 140 13.89 -23.65 -4.12
C MET A 140 13.04 -23.31 -5.36
N CYS A 141 11.99 -22.50 -5.20
CA CYS A 141 11.14 -22.10 -6.32
C CYS A 141 11.93 -21.20 -7.29
N ASN A 142 12.79 -20.33 -6.77
CA ASN A 142 13.65 -19.49 -7.60
C ASN A 142 14.75 -20.30 -8.28
N GLU A 143 15.39 -21.23 -7.56
CA GLU A 143 16.35 -22.18 -8.13
C GLU A 143 15.73 -23.00 -9.27
N GLN A 144 14.49 -23.46 -9.07
CA GLN A 144 13.73 -24.20 -10.06
C GLN A 144 13.40 -23.35 -11.28
N CYS A 145 12.95 -22.11 -11.10
CA CYS A 145 12.65 -21.20 -12.21
C CYS A 145 13.89 -20.97 -13.09
N TYR A 146 15.03 -20.70 -12.46
CA TYR A 146 16.29 -20.51 -13.16
C TYR A 146 16.76 -21.79 -13.86
N SER A 147 16.72 -22.93 -13.18
CA SER A 147 17.12 -24.21 -13.76
C SER A 147 16.27 -24.60 -14.95
N LEU A 148 14.95 -24.40 -14.88
CA LEU A 148 14.02 -24.65 -15.99
C LEU A 148 14.31 -23.74 -17.20
N ALA A 149 14.66 -22.47 -16.97
CA ALA A 149 15.04 -21.55 -18.03
C ALA A 149 16.31 -22.03 -18.75
N VAL A 150 17.34 -22.42 -17.99
CA VAL A 150 18.60 -22.94 -18.55
C VAL A 150 18.38 -24.27 -19.28
N GLU A 151 17.58 -25.18 -18.71
CA GLU A 151 17.26 -26.48 -19.32
C GLU A 151 16.48 -26.32 -20.64
N LYS A 152 15.57 -25.34 -20.69
CA LYS A 152 14.82 -25.02 -21.92
C LYS A 152 15.73 -24.45 -23.01
N LEU A 153 16.73 -23.64 -22.65
CA LEU A 153 17.72 -23.13 -23.59
C LEU A 153 18.64 -24.24 -24.12
N LEU A 154 18.99 -25.22 -23.28
CA LEU A 154 19.83 -26.36 -23.66
C LEU A 154 19.07 -27.49 -24.35
N GLY A 155 17.73 -27.49 -24.28
CA GLY A 155 16.89 -28.55 -24.86
C GLY A 155 17.00 -29.89 -24.13
N ILE A 156 17.34 -29.89 -22.83
CA ILE A 156 17.59 -31.11 -22.06
C ILE A 156 16.34 -31.50 -21.25
N SER A 157 16.02 -32.80 -21.23
CA SER A 157 15.01 -33.36 -20.34
C SER A 157 15.64 -33.99 -19.09
N ILE A 158 15.13 -33.62 -17.92
CA ILE A 158 15.59 -34.09 -16.61
C ILE A 158 15.07 -35.54 -16.34
N PRO A 159 15.81 -36.40 -15.61
CA PRO A 159 15.30 -37.69 -15.15
C PRO A 159 14.01 -37.59 -14.32
N PRO A 160 13.12 -38.60 -14.38
CA PRO A 160 11.81 -38.56 -13.73
C PRO A 160 11.90 -38.41 -12.21
N ARG A 161 12.86 -39.08 -11.56
CA ARG A 161 13.10 -38.96 -10.10
C ARG A 161 13.36 -37.52 -9.68
N ALA A 162 14.20 -36.80 -10.40
CA ALA A 162 14.50 -35.41 -10.10
C ALA A 162 13.29 -34.48 -10.31
N LYS A 163 12.38 -34.79 -11.24
CA LYS A 163 11.11 -34.04 -11.39
C LYS A 163 10.24 -34.18 -10.14
N TYR A 164 10.06 -35.40 -9.63
CA TYR A 164 9.30 -35.64 -8.39
C TYR A 164 9.91 -34.95 -7.17
N LEU A 165 11.23 -35.00 -7.05
CA LEU A 165 11.95 -34.31 -5.97
C LEU A 165 11.77 -32.79 -6.05
N ARG A 166 11.92 -32.20 -7.23
CA ARG A 166 11.68 -30.76 -7.44
C ARG A 166 10.25 -30.37 -7.07
N THR A 167 9.26 -31.14 -7.50
CA THR A 167 7.86 -30.86 -7.11
C THR A 167 7.65 -30.98 -5.61
N LEU A 168 8.19 -32.01 -4.95
CA LEU A 168 8.08 -32.17 -3.50
C LEU A 168 8.65 -30.94 -2.76
N PHE A 169 9.88 -30.54 -3.07
CA PHE A 169 10.51 -29.40 -2.43
C PHE A 169 9.87 -28.06 -2.78
N ALA A 170 9.36 -27.89 -4.00
CA ALA A 170 8.61 -26.69 -4.39
C ALA A 170 7.33 -26.53 -3.57
N GLU A 171 6.60 -27.63 -3.35
CA GLU A 171 5.38 -27.63 -2.56
C GLU A 171 5.68 -27.36 -1.07
N LEU A 172 6.74 -27.96 -0.52
CA LEU A 172 7.22 -27.64 0.84
C LEU A 172 7.60 -26.16 0.97
N THR A 173 8.31 -25.61 -0.02
CA THR A 173 8.71 -24.20 -0.05
C THR A 173 7.47 -23.29 -0.13
N ARG A 174 6.45 -23.68 -0.90
CA ARG A 174 5.20 -22.94 -1.00
C ARG A 174 4.47 -22.88 0.34
N ILE A 175 4.38 -24.01 1.05
CA ILE A 175 3.79 -24.04 2.40
C ILE A 175 4.59 -23.12 3.32
N MET A 176 5.92 -23.24 3.34
CA MET A 176 6.79 -22.38 4.16
C MET A 176 6.61 -20.88 3.86
N ASN A 177 6.44 -20.51 2.59
CA ASN A 177 6.23 -19.12 2.18
C ASN A 177 4.86 -18.60 2.66
N HIS A 178 3.80 -19.40 2.51
CA HIS A 178 2.48 -19.02 3.02
C HIS A 178 2.45 -18.92 4.54
N LEU A 179 3.13 -19.81 5.26
CA LEU A 179 3.26 -19.72 6.72
C LEU A 179 3.90 -18.38 7.13
N MET A 180 4.99 -17.98 6.46
CA MET A 180 5.64 -16.69 6.72
C MET A 180 4.71 -15.52 6.39
N SER A 181 4.07 -15.54 5.22
CA SER A 181 3.16 -14.47 4.78
C SER A 181 1.99 -14.27 5.73
N VAL A 182 1.35 -15.35 6.19
CA VAL A 182 0.23 -15.28 7.14
C VAL A 182 0.73 -14.83 8.51
N ALA A 183 1.83 -15.38 9.01
CA ALA A 183 2.37 -15.06 10.33
C ALA A 183 2.75 -13.58 10.46
N THR A 184 3.44 -13.04 9.45
CA THR A 184 3.86 -11.62 9.40
C THR A 184 2.67 -10.69 9.23
N HIS A 185 1.70 -11.03 8.37
CA HIS A 185 0.50 -10.22 8.21
C HIS A 185 -0.34 -10.14 9.50
N ILE A 186 -0.46 -11.24 10.25
CA ILE A 186 -1.16 -11.26 11.53
C ILE A 186 -0.42 -10.41 12.58
N LEU A 187 0.92 -10.44 12.55
CA LEU A 187 1.75 -9.61 13.42
C LEU A 187 1.54 -8.12 13.16
N ASP A 188 1.48 -7.72 11.88
CA ASP A 188 1.19 -6.33 11.48
C ASP A 188 -0.20 -5.86 11.93
N CYS A 189 -1.18 -6.76 11.97
CA CYS A 189 -2.51 -6.50 12.53
C CYS A 189 -2.51 -6.44 14.07
N GLY A 190 -1.40 -6.78 14.74
CA GLY A 190 -1.20 -6.66 16.19
C GLY A 190 -1.26 -7.96 16.99
N ALA A 191 -1.52 -9.12 16.36
CA ALA A 191 -1.56 -10.40 17.06
C ALA A 191 -0.20 -11.11 17.03
N ILE A 192 0.47 -11.17 18.17
CA ILE A 192 1.85 -11.69 18.28
C ILE A 192 1.89 -13.21 18.43
N THR A 193 0.89 -13.83 19.08
CA THR A 193 0.95 -15.25 19.46
C THR A 193 1.01 -16.23 18.28
N PRO A 194 0.27 -16.05 17.16
CA PRO A 194 0.32 -17.01 16.05
C PRO A 194 1.68 -17.03 15.33
N LEU A 195 2.46 -15.94 15.41
CA LEU A 195 3.81 -15.87 14.85
C LEU A 195 4.70 -16.98 15.41
N PHE A 196 4.70 -17.16 16.73
CA PHE A 196 5.57 -18.14 17.39
C PHE A 196 5.18 -19.59 17.05
N TRP A 197 3.88 -19.88 16.97
CA TRP A 197 3.39 -21.21 16.61
C TRP A 197 3.76 -21.58 15.16
N LEU A 198 3.58 -20.64 14.23
CA LEU A 198 3.92 -20.89 12.83
C LEU A 198 5.44 -20.95 12.59
N PHE A 199 6.23 -20.21 13.37
CA PHE A 199 7.69 -20.27 13.27
C PHE A 199 8.28 -21.57 13.83
N GLU A 200 7.63 -22.21 14.82
CA GLU A 200 8.01 -23.55 15.27
C GLU A 200 7.88 -24.58 14.14
N GLU A 201 6.75 -24.56 13.41
CA GLU A 201 6.54 -25.47 12.27
C GLU A 201 7.48 -25.15 11.11
N ARG A 202 7.78 -23.87 10.89
CA ARG A 202 8.77 -23.44 9.89
C ARG A 202 10.19 -23.90 10.24
N GLU A 203 10.54 -23.97 11.51
CA GLU A 203 11.83 -24.48 11.98
C GLU A 203 12.00 -25.97 11.66
N LYS A 204 10.95 -26.78 11.85
CA LYS A 204 10.95 -28.20 11.47
C LYS A 204 11.17 -28.38 9.96
N MET A 205 10.64 -27.47 9.14
CA MET A 205 10.91 -27.47 7.69
C MET A 205 12.36 -27.13 7.36
N PHE A 206 13.01 -26.26 8.14
CA PHE A 206 14.44 -25.98 7.95
C PHE A 206 15.33 -27.15 8.31
N GLU A 207 14.95 -27.99 9.28
CA GLU A 207 15.66 -29.23 9.58
C GLU A 207 15.66 -30.20 8.39
N ILE A 208 14.52 -30.30 7.68
CA ILE A 208 14.42 -31.09 6.43
C ILE A 208 15.40 -30.55 5.38
N TYR A 209 15.52 -29.22 5.25
CA TYR A 209 16.42 -28.61 4.27
C TYR A 209 17.87 -28.80 4.64
N GLU A 210 18.21 -28.65 5.92
CA GLU A 210 19.55 -28.91 6.43
C GLU A 210 19.97 -30.36 6.16
N ARG A 211 19.07 -31.32 6.34
CA ARG A 211 19.35 -32.73 6.01
C ARG A 211 19.48 -33.00 4.50
N ALA A 212 18.75 -32.27 3.66
CA ALA A 212 18.78 -32.47 2.21
C ALA A 212 20.00 -31.83 1.53
N CYS A 213 20.39 -30.62 1.94
CA CYS A 213 21.41 -29.82 1.26
C CYS A 213 22.58 -29.38 2.15
N GLY A 214 22.50 -29.59 3.46
CA GLY A 214 23.49 -29.12 4.44
C GLY A 214 23.35 -27.65 4.85
N ALA A 215 22.40 -26.92 4.26
CA ALA A 215 22.12 -25.53 4.58
C ALA A 215 20.65 -25.33 4.97
N ARG A 216 20.39 -24.38 5.86
CA ARG A 216 19.03 -24.14 6.36
C ARG A 216 18.16 -23.32 5.40
N MET A 217 18.72 -22.26 4.81
CA MET A 217 17.97 -21.37 3.90
C MET A 217 18.55 -21.29 2.48
N HIS A 218 19.86 -21.15 2.31
CA HIS A 218 20.42 -21.02 0.96
C HIS A 218 21.01 -22.37 0.53
N ALA A 219 20.15 -23.19 -0.07
CA ALA A 219 20.40 -24.60 -0.35
C ALA A 219 21.22 -24.87 -1.61
N ALA A 220 21.01 -24.09 -2.68
CA ALA A 220 21.60 -24.33 -4.01
C ALA A 220 21.45 -25.81 -4.46
N TYR A 221 20.29 -26.39 -4.16
CA TYR A 221 19.99 -27.81 -4.28
C TYR A 221 19.48 -28.17 -5.67
N ILE A 222 18.60 -27.35 -6.24
CA ILE A 222 18.09 -27.51 -7.59
C ILE A 222 19.07 -26.85 -8.56
N ARG A 223 19.72 -27.66 -9.38
CA ARG A 223 20.73 -27.21 -10.35
C ARG A 223 20.26 -27.44 -11.78
N PRO A 224 20.76 -26.68 -12.78
CA PRO A 224 20.48 -26.96 -14.18
C PRO A 224 20.92 -28.39 -14.51
N GLY A 225 19.99 -29.22 -14.98
CA GLY A 225 20.20 -30.65 -15.25
C GLY A 225 19.59 -31.59 -14.20
N GLY A 226 19.04 -31.07 -13.09
CA GLY A 226 18.29 -31.87 -12.11
C GLY A 226 18.44 -31.38 -10.68
N VAL A 227 19.04 -32.21 -9.85
CA VAL A 227 19.18 -31.99 -8.41
C VAL A 227 20.64 -32.28 -8.03
N ALA A 228 21.19 -31.55 -7.07
CA ALA A 228 22.58 -31.68 -6.65
C ALA A 228 22.90 -33.05 -6.02
N THR A 229 22.07 -33.47 -5.05
CA THR A 229 22.23 -34.71 -4.28
C THR A 229 20.87 -35.37 -4.09
N ASP A 230 20.82 -36.70 -4.05
CA ASP A 230 19.57 -37.40 -3.70
C ASP A 230 19.25 -37.20 -2.20
N ILE A 231 17.98 -37.42 -1.85
CA ILE A 231 17.49 -37.33 -0.48
C ILE A 231 18.12 -38.44 0.39
N PRO A 232 18.53 -38.17 1.65
CA PRO A 232 18.99 -39.20 2.58
C PRO A 232 17.87 -40.18 2.96
N LEU A 233 18.26 -41.41 3.29
CA LEU A 233 17.32 -42.45 3.75
C LEU A 233 16.57 -41.98 5.01
N GLY A 234 15.25 -42.23 5.07
CA GLY A 234 14.38 -41.87 6.19
C GLY A 234 13.73 -40.49 6.12
N LEU A 235 14.20 -39.56 5.26
CA LEU A 235 13.63 -38.20 5.21
C LEU A 235 12.16 -38.16 4.79
N LEU A 236 11.72 -39.11 3.96
CA LEU A 236 10.33 -39.17 3.50
C LEU A 236 9.36 -39.47 4.64
N ASP A 237 9.76 -40.32 5.60
CA ASP A 237 8.95 -40.66 6.76
C ASP A 237 8.82 -39.44 7.69
N ASP A 238 9.93 -38.71 7.87
CA ASP A 238 9.95 -37.47 8.67
C ASP A 238 9.06 -36.37 8.07
N ILE A 239 9.10 -36.20 6.73
CA ILE A 239 8.23 -35.26 6.02
C ILE A 239 6.76 -35.63 6.22
N TYR A 240 6.43 -36.93 6.16
CA TYR A 240 5.07 -37.40 6.38
C TYR A 240 4.56 -37.08 7.78
N GLU A 241 5.36 -37.36 8.82
CA GLU A 241 4.99 -37.03 10.20
C GLU A 241 4.75 -35.53 10.42
N ILE A 242 5.60 -34.69 9.83
CA ILE A 242 5.48 -33.23 9.94
C ILE A 242 4.19 -32.75 9.26
N ILE A 243 3.87 -33.25 8.07
CA ILE A 243 2.65 -32.84 7.35
C ILE A 243 1.39 -33.23 8.13
N VAL A 244 1.35 -34.41 8.75
CA VAL A 244 0.21 -34.85 9.56
C VAL A 244 0.00 -33.92 10.76
N LYS A 245 1.08 -33.56 11.46
CA LYS A 245 1.04 -32.63 12.60
C LYS A 245 0.70 -31.20 12.16
N LEU A 246 1.20 -30.76 11.00
CA LEU A 246 0.97 -29.42 10.46
C LEU A 246 -0.52 -29.16 10.21
N ALA A 247 -1.26 -30.15 9.71
CA ALA A 247 -2.71 -30.00 9.49
C ALA A 247 -3.47 -29.70 10.80
N GLN A 248 -3.08 -30.36 11.91
CA GLN A 248 -3.66 -30.11 13.23
C GLN A 248 -3.32 -28.70 13.72
N ARG A 249 -2.05 -28.28 13.59
CA ARG A 249 -1.60 -26.93 13.97
C ARG A 249 -2.27 -25.82 13.18
N LEU A 250 -2.46 -26.01 11.87
CA LEU A 250 -3.17 -25.05 11.04
C LEU A 250 -4.63 -24.88 11.48
N ASN A 251 -5.28 -25.98 11.88
CA ASN A 251 -6.64 -25.93 12.42
C ASN A 251 -6.67 -25.13 13.74
N GLU A 252 -5.71 -25.33 14.64
CA GLU A 252 -5.59 -24.55 15.89
C GLU A 252 -5.44 -23.05 15.62
N VAL A 253 -4.53 -22.67 14.71
CA VAL A 253 -4.34 -21.26 14.31
C VAL A 253 -5.60 -20.68 13.69
N SER A 254 -6.30 -21.45 12.85
CA SER A 254 -7.56 -21.01 12.25
C SER A 254 -8.69 -20.87 13.27
N ALA A 255 -8.75 -21.73 14.28
CA ALA A 255 -9.78 -21.70 15.32
C ALA A 255 -9.65 -20.47 16.22
N GLN A 256 -8.43 -19.97 16.42
CA GLN A 256 -8.18 -18.73 17.17
C GLN A 256 -8.81 -17.50 16.50
N LYS A 257 -8.99 -17.53 15.16
CA LYS A 257 -9.78 -16.52 14.42
C LYS A 257 -11.21 -16.41 14.96
N PHE A 258 -11.80 -17.54 15.38
CA PHE A 258 -13.16 -17.58 15.93
C PHE A 258 -13.23 -16.94 17.33
N LEU A 259 -12.21 -17.17 18.17
CA LEU A 259 -12.15 -16.58 19.52
C LEU A 259 -11.96 -15.06 19.49
N LEU A 260 -11.07 -14.54 18.63
CA LEU A 260 -10.85 -13.10 18.53
C LEU A 260 -12.04 -12.33 17.94
N LEU A 261 -12.77 -12.93 16.97
CA LEU A 261 -13.99 -12.32 16.44
C LEU A 261 -15.19 -12.46 17.40
N SER A 262 -15.24 -13.52 18.20
CA SER A 262 -16.30 -13.70 19.21
C SER A 262 -16.12 -12.78 20.42
N CYS A 263 -14.89 -12.37 20.75
CA CYS A 263 -14.63 -11.40 21.82
C CYS A 263 -14.89 -9.93 21.44
N ASN A 264 -15.03 -9.60 20.15
CA ASN A 264 -15.41 -8.26 19.69
C ASN A 264 -16.93 -8.13 19.40
N GLY A 265 -17.72 -9.09 19.91
CA GLY A 265 -19.17 -9.14 19.76
C GLY A 265 -19.94 -8.73 21.03
N GLU A 266 -19.40 -7.79 21.81
CA GLU A 266 -20.12 -7.00 22.82
C GLU A 266 -20.04 -5.51 22.47
#